data_AF-A0A7L3HQW5-F1
#
_entry.id   AF-A0A7L3HQW5-F1
#
_cell.length_a   1.000
_cell.length_b   1.000
_cell.length_c   1.000
_cell.angle_alpha   90.00
_cell.angle_beta   90.00
_cell.angle_gamma   90.00
#
_symmetry.space_group_name_H-M   'P 1'
#
loop_
_entity.id
_entity.type
_entity.pdbx_description
1 polymer ?
#
loop_
_entity_poly.entity_id
_entity_poly.type
_entity_poly.pdbx_seq_one_letter_code
_entity_poly.pdbx_strand_id
1 'polypeptide(L)'
;SVVSGSIIGAQRSDNGSYVCKLNISGVEVVSDPILVQLEGLPHFIRQPEQLNVTRNSTFNLTCQAVGPPEPVEIYWFQNNIQVNQEPHISPSVLTVPGLSKPALFSCEAHNSKGLTASSPGQVNIKGIPSAPVSVQVLNRTAHGIRISWVPGFDAFSALNSCSVQV
;
A
#
# COMPACT_ATOMS: atom_id res chain seq x y z
N SER A 1 21.55 -0.03 48.63
CA SER A 1 22.09 0.52 47.38
C SER A 1 21.15 0.17 46.24
N VAL A 2 20.77 1.14 45.41
CA VAL A 2 19.94 0.86 44.21
C VAL A 2 20.88 0.44 43.09
N VAL A 3 20.60 -0.69 42.44
CA VAL A 3 21.31 -1.15 41.23
C VAL A 3 20.48 -0.77 40.02
N SER A 4 21.08 -0.09 39.05
CA SER A 4 20.42 0.34 37.82
C SER A 4 21.17 -0.17 36.59
N GLY A 5 20.44 -0.58 35.55
CA GLY A 5 20.97 -0.88 34.23
C GLY A 5 20.36 0.04 33.17
N SER A 6 21.02 0.18 32.02
CA SER A 6 20.53 0.96 30.88
C SER A 6 20.83 0.25 29.56
N ILE A 7 19.94 0.42 28.59
CA ILE A 7 20.14 0.02 27.19
C ILE A 7 20.40 1.29 26.40
N ILE A 8 21.59 1.41 25.81
CA ILE A 8 21.99 2.58 25.02
C ILE A 8 21.86 2.24 23.54
N GLY A 9 21.29 3.14 22.75
CA GLY A 9 21.08 2.91 21.32
C GLY A 9 20.03 1.83 21.05
N ALA A 10 18.93 1.87 21.80
CA ALA A 10 17.87 0.86 21.73
C ALA A 10 17.35 0.68 20.30
N GLN A 11 17.20 -0.58 19.90
CA GLN A 11 16.71 -1.03 18.61
C GLN A 11 15.45 -1.87 18.78
N ARG A 12 14.69 -2.08 17.70
CA ARG A 12 13.43 -2.84 17.77
C ARG A 12 13.60 -4.27 18.30
N SER A 13 14.76 -4.88 18.10
CA SER A 13 15.08 -6.21 18.66
C SER A 13 15.26 -6.23 20.17
N ASP A 14 15.39 -5.06 20.82
CA ASP A 14 15.44 -4.95 22.27
C ASP A 14 14.04 -4.95 22.89
N ASN A 15 12.98 -4.97 22.08
CA ASN A 15 11.62 -5.17 22.58
C ASN A 15 11.50 -6.55 23.21
N GLY A 16 10.95 -6.63 24.42
CA GLY A 16 10.81 -7.90 25.11
C GLY A 16 10.47 -7.78 26.58
N SER A 17 10.42 -8.94 27.23
CA SER A 17 10.24 -9.04 28.67
C SER A 17 11.61 -9.16 29.34
N TYR A 18 11.86 -8.28 30.30
CA TYR A 18 13.08 -8.23 31.09
C TYR A 18 12.76 -8.56 32.54
N VAL A 19 13.63 -9.32 33.19
CA VAL A 19 13.55 -9.60 34.63
C VAL A 19 14.86 -9.22 35.29
N CYS A 20 14.79 -8.71 36.51
CA CYS A 20 15.96 -8.51 37.34
C CYS A 20 16.16 -9.74 38.22
N LYS A 21 17.38 -10.27 38.25
CA LYS A 21 17.77 -11.40 39.11
C LYS A 21 18.82 -10.95 40.10
N LEU A 22 18.59 -11.27 41.37
CA LEU A 22 19.51 -10.96 42.48
C LEU A 22 19.86 -12.27 43.19
N ASN A 23 21.14 -12.47 43.52
CA ASN A 23 21.57 -13.60 44.34
C ASN A 23 21.97 -13.09 45.73
N ILE A 24 21.25 -13.55 46.76
CA ILE A 24 21.49 -13.19 48.16
C ILE A 24 21.81 -14.48 48.91
N SER A 25 23.07 -14.63 49.34
CA SER A 25 23.51 -15.78 50.13
C SER A 25 23.17 -17.17 49.53
N GLY A 26 23.18 -17.28 48.20
CA GLY A 26 22.85 -18.52 47.48
C GLY A 26 21.37 -18.67 47.10
N VAL A 27 20.51 -17.71 47.47
CA VAL A 27 19.09 -17.68 47.07
C VAL A 27 18.91 -16.68 45.93
N GLU A 28 18.37 -17.14 44.79
CA GLU A 28 17.99 -16.29 43.67
C GLU A 28 16.60 -15.67 43.93
N VAL A 29 16.51 -14.35 43.86
CA VAL A 29 15.27 -13.57 43.90
C VAL A 29 15.08 -12.95 42.52
N VAL A 30 13.89 -13.14 41.94
CA VAL A 30 13.54 -12.66 40.59
C VAL A 30 12.42 -11.62 40.72
N SER A 31 12.54 -10.50 39.99
CA SER A 31 11.48 -9.50 39.91
C SER A 31 10.29 -9.98 39.09
N ASP A 32 9.18 -9.25 39.17
CA ASP A 32 8.15 -9.32 38.15
C ASP A 32 8.72 -8.93 36.76
N PRO A 33 8.15 -9.48 35.67
CA PRO A 33 8.56 -9.14 34.32
C PRO A 33 8.22 -7.68 33.97
N ILE A 34 9.16 -7.01 33.31
CA ILE A 34 9.01 -5.66 32.76
C ILE A 34 8.95 -5.78 31.25
N LEU A 35 7.88 -5.27 30.63
CA LEU A 35 7.77 -5.22 29.17
C LEU A 35 8.40 -3.93 28.65
N VAL A 36 9.41 -4.05 27.78
CA VAL A 36 10.03 -2.92 27.09
C VAL A 36 9.56 -2.93 25.65
N GLN A 37 9.03 -1.79 25.19
CA GLN A 37 8.64 -1.58 23.80
C GLN A 37 9.21 -0.24 23.30
N LEU A 38 9.99 -0.31 22.24
CA LEU A 38 10.51 0.85 21.55
C LEU A 38 9.40 1.48 20.72
N GLU A 39 8.93 2.63 21.21
CA GLU A 39 7.97 3.47 20.51
C GLU A 39 8.63 4.26 19.37
N GLY A 40 7.87 4.56 18.33
CA GLY A 40 8.34 5.33 17.19
C GLY A 40 7.22 5.68 16.21
N LEU A 41 7.61 6.18 15.04
CA LEU A 41 6.69 6.51 13.97
C LEU A 41 5.94 5.26 13.47
N PRO A 42 4.70 5.41 12.97
CA PRO A 42 3.95 4.31 12.38
C PRO A 42 4.71 3.66 11.21
N HIS A 43 4.53 2.36 11.03
CA HIS A 43 5.08 1.63 9.89
C HIS A 43 3.98 0.97 9.07
N PHE A 44 4.02 1.14 7.76
CA PHE A 44 3.02 0.59 6.85
C PHE A 44 3.18 -0.93 6.70
N ILE A 45 2.07 -1.65 6.89
CA ILE A 45 1.88 -3.05 6.50
C ILE A 45 1.30 -3.15 5.09
N ARG A 46 0.43 -2.19 4.72
CA ARG A 46 -0.16 -2.09 3.38
C ARG A 46 -0.27 -0.64 2.95
N GLN A 47 0.13 -0.37 1.72
CA GLN A 47 0.06 0.95 1.10
C GLN A 47 -0.88 0.88 -0.11
N PRO A 48 -1.44 2.02 -0.57
CA PRO A 48 -2.26 2.04 -1.78
C PRO A 48 -1.46 1.56 -3.00
N GLU A 49 -2.00 0.57 -3.70
CA GLU A 49 -1.39 -0.04 -4.88
C GLU A 49 -1.81 0.68 -6.17
N GLN A 50 -1.08 0.41 -7.26
CA GLN A 50 -1.47 0.86 -8.59
C GLN A 50 -2.71 0.08 -9.07
N LEU A 51 -3.70 0.80 -9.62
CA LEU A 51 -4.94 0.21 -10.14
C LEU A 51 -5.28 0.74 -11.54
N ASN A 52 -5.86 -0.12 -12.37
CA ASN A 52 -6.46 0.26 -13.65
C ASN A 52 -7.98 0.10 -13.52
N VAL A 53 -8.73 1.19 -13.54
CA VAL A 53 -10.17 1.22 -13.25
C VAL A 53 -10.98 1.67 -14.46
N THR A 54 -12.22 1.22 -14.57
CA THR A 54 -13.14 1.73 -15.59
C THR A 54 -13.55 3.16 -15.22
N ARG A 55 -13.73 4.01 -16.23
CA ARG A 55 -14.21 5.39 -16.03
C ARG A 55 -15.48 5.38 -15.19
N ASN A 56 -15.52 6.22 -14.16
CA ASN A 56 -16.66 6.40 -13.24
C ASN A 56 -17.13 5.12 -12.52
N SER A 57 -16.36 4.02 -12.54
CA SER A 57 -16.68 2.85 -11.72
C SER A 57 -16.10 2.99 -10.33
N THR A 58 -16.86 2.58 -9.32
CA THR A 58 -16.40 2.56 -7.93
C THR A 58 -15.28 1.55 -7.72
N PHE A 59 -14.29 1.91 -6.91
CA PHE A 59 -13.18 1.03 -6.53
C PHE A 59 -12.69 1.36 -5.12
N ASN A 60 -11.91 0.44 -4.54
CA ASN A 60 -11.39 0.57 -3.18
C ASN A 60 -9.87 0.62 -3.19
N LEU A 61 -9.32 1.45 -2.30
CA LEU A 61 -7.91 1.48 -1.94
C LEU A 61 -7.78 1.08 -0.47
N THR A 62 -6.66 0.45 -0.10
CA THR A 62 -6.42 0.01 1.28
C THR A 62 -5.12 0.59 1.80
N CYS A 63 -5.13 1.02 3.04
CA CYS A 63 -3.97 1.53 3.76
C CYS A 63 -3.98 0.97 5.18
N GLN A 64 -2.85 0.38 5.59
CA GLN A 64 -2.68 -0.21 6.91
C GLN A 64 -1.29 0.11 7.43
N ALA A 65 -1.21 0.64 8.65
CA ALA A 65 0.01 0.92 9.37
C ALA A 65 -0.19 0.54 10.84
N VAL A 66 0.91 0.23 11.51
CA VAL A 66 0.91 -0.13 12.93
C VAL A 66 1.97 0.68 13.67
N GLY A 67 1.69 0.93 14.94
CA GLY A 67 2.56 1.62 15.88
C GLY A 67 2.97 0.66 16.98
N PRO A 68 4.11 0.93 17.62
CA PRO A 68 3.91 1.43 18.96
C PRO A 68 4.28 2.92 19.04
N PRO A 69 3.43 3.78 19.62
CA PRO A 69 2.16 3.46 20.25
C PRO A 69 1.00 3.33 19.26
N GLU A 70 0.00 2.55 19.67
CA GLU A 70 -1.35 2.52 19.09
C GLU A 70 -2.25 3.56 19.81
N PRO A 71 -3.35 4.04 19.18
CA PRO A 71 -3.82 3.70 17.85
C PRO A 71 -3.10 4.47 16.74
N VAL A 72 -3.02 3.87 15.54
CA VAL A 72 -2.62 4.58 14.32
C VAL A 72 -3.84 5.14 13.58
N GLU A 73 -3.83 6.43 13.33
CA GLU A 73 -4.82 7.17 12.53
C GLU A 73 -4.37 7.28 11.07
N ILE A 74 -5.30 7.06 10.13
CA ILE A 74 -5.07 7.12 8.68
C ILE A 74 -5.83 8.29 8.06
N TYR A 75 -5.09 9.15 7.36
CA TYR A 75 -5.60 10.22 6.52
C TYR A 75 -5.34 9.89 5.05
N TRP A 76 -6.31 10.14 4.19
CA TRP A 76 -6.27 9.84 2.76
C TRP A 76 -6.07 11.10 1.95
N PHE A 77 -5.25 10.99 0.91
CA PHE A 77 -4.92 12.07 0.00
C PHE A 77 -5.14 11.64 -1.45
N GLN A 78 -5.74 12.52 -2.24
CA GLN A 78 -5.84 12.41 -3.69
C GLN A 78 -5.12 13.60 -4.31
N ASN A 79 -4.08 13.32 -5.12
CA ASN A 79 -3.22 14.35 -5.72
C ASN A 79 -2.70 15.36 -4.68
N ASN A 80 -2.25 14.86 -3.53
CA ASN A 80 -1.75 15.64 -2.38
C ASN A 80 -2.80 16.52 -1.68
N ILE A 81 -4.09 16.32 -1.96
CA ILE A 81 -5.19 17.00 -1.26
C ILE A 81 -5.89 15.98 -0.37
N GLN A 82 -6.03 16.29 0.92
CA GLN A 82 -6.74 15.43 1.86
C GLN A 82 -8.21 15.27 1.45
N VAL A 83 -8.72 14.04 1.43
CA VAL A 83 -10.09 13.74 0.98
C VAL A 83 -11.05 13.32 2.09
N ASN A 84 -10.55 12.86 3.24
CA ASN A 84 -11.35 12.57 4.43
C ASN A 84 -11.20 13.69 5.47
N GLN A 85 -12.31 14.12 6.09
CA GLN A 85 -12.28 15.16 7.13
C GLN A 85 -11.74 14.62 8.46
N GLU A 86 -12.14 13.39 8.81
CA GLU A 86 -11.73 12.70 10.03
C GLU A 86 -10.88 11.47 9.69
N PRO A 87 -9.87 11.15 10.52
CA PRO A 87 -9.06 9.95 10.32
C PRO A 87 -9.88 8.68 10.54
N HIS A 88 -9.38 7.59 9.96
CA HIS A 88 -9.82 6.24 10.31
C HIS A 88 -8.73 5.52 11.08
N ILE A 89 -9.10 4.79 12.13
CA ILE A 89 -8.13 3.91 12.82
C ILE A 89 -7.69 2.80 11.87
N SER A 90 -6.40 2.50 11.85
CA SER A 90 -5.83 1.49 10.98
C SER A 90 -6.36 0.09 11.30
N PRO A 91 -6.68 -0.75 10.29
CA PRO A 91 -6.61 -0.52 8.84
C PRO A 91 -7.75 0.35 8.29
N SER A 92 -7.49 1.09 7.21
CA SER A 92 -8.48 1.94 6.53
C SER A 92 -8.67 1.55 5.05
N VAL A 93 -9.91 1.65 4.58
CA VAL A 93 -10.30 1.43 3.17
C VAL A 93 -10.98 2.70 2.64
N LEU A 94 -10.42 3.29 1.59
CA LEU A 94 -11.03 4.41 0.88
C LEU A 94 -11.87 3.88 -0.29
N THR A 95 -13.18 4.12 -0.24
CA THR A 95 -14.08 3.84 -1.36
C THR A 95 -14.19 5.08 -2.25
N VAL A 96 -13.73 4.98 -3.49
CA VAL A 96 -13.78 6.08 -4.46
C VAL A 96 -14.94 5.80 -5.41
N PRO A 97 -15.96 6.69 -5.51
CA PRO A 97 -17.16 6.44 -6.33
C PRO A 97 -16.85 6.30 -7.82
N GLY A 98 -15.74 6.89 -8.26
CA GLY A 98 -15.18 6.73 -9.61
C GLY A 98 -14.32 7.92 -10.00
N LEU A 99 -13.57 7.78 -11.10
CA LEU A 99 -12.71 8.84 -11.64
C LEU A 99 -12.97 9.08 -13.12
N SER A 100 -12.80 10.35 -13.51
CA SER A 100 -12.84 10.80 -14.91
C SER A 100 -11.46 11.08 -15.51
N LYS A 101 -10.44 11.26 -14.65
CA LYS A 101 -9.02 11.39 -15.02
C LYS A 101 -8.15 10.53 -14.09
N PRO A 102 -6.97 10.08 -14.54
CA PRO A 102 -6.01 9.42 -13.66
C PRO A 102 -5.68 10.27 -12.43
N ALA A 103 -5.38 9.61 -11.31
CA ALA A 103 -5.04 10.29 -10.06
C ALA A 103 -4.03 9.47 -9.24
N LEU A 104 -3.31 10.16 -8.36
CA LEU A 104 -2.44 9.55 -7.36
C LEU A 104 -3.17 9.54 -6.01
N PHE A 105 -3.12 8.40 -5.32
CA PHE A 105 -3.63 8.29 -3.96
C PHE A 105 -2.50 7.91 -3.00
N SER A 106 -2.44 8.59 -1.87
CA SER A 106 -1.55 8.25 -0.77
C SER A 106 -2.32 8.31 0.54
N CYS A 107 -1.74 7.76 1.59
CA CYS A 107 -2.22 7.92 2.94
C CYS A 107 -1.10 8.36 3.87
N GLU A 108 -1.49 9.08 4.91
CA GLU A 108 -0.64 9.42 6.03
C GLU A 108 -1.05 8.62 7.25
N ALA A 109 -0.09 8.02 7.93
CA ALA A 109 -0.28 7.30 9.18
C ALA A 109 0.26 8.14 10.34
N HIS A 110 -0.56 8.36 11.37
CA HIS A 110 -0.26 9.19 12.52
C HIS A 110 -0.40 8.38 13.81
N ASN A 111 0.55 8.53 14.74
CA ASN A 111 0.39 8.13 16.14
C ASN A 111 0.95 9.23 17.05
N SER A 112 0.99 9.01 18.36
CA SER A 112 1.47 10.03 19.31
C SER A 112 2.97 10.36 19.19
N LYS A 113 3.75 9.63 18.37
CA LYS A 113 5.15 9.94 18.07
C LYS A 113 5.33 10.72 16.77
N GLY A 114 4.30 10.75 15.91
CA GLY A 114 4.30 11.57 14.71
C GLY A 114 3.70 10.86 13.50
N LEU A 115 4.20 11.25 12.34
CA LEU A 115 3.65 10.97 11.01
C LEU A 115 4.60 10.09 10.20
N THR A 116 4.05 9.19 9.37
CA THR A 116 4.74 8.63 8.20
C THR A 116 3.81 8.62 6.99
N ALA A 117 4.30 9.05 5.82
CA ALA A 117 3.53 9.07 4.58
C ALA A 117 3.78 7.82 3.74
N SER A 118 2.73 7.30 3.09
CA SER A 118 2.84 6.18 2.17
C SER A 118 3.46 6.62 0.84
N SER A 119 3.98 5.64 0.09
CA SER A 119 4.21 5.81 -1.34
C SER A 119 2.85 6.00 -2.04
N PRO A 120 2.80 6.78 -3.14
CA PRO A 120 1.57 7.01 -3.88
C PRO A 120 1.22 5.81 -4.77
N GLY A 121 -0.04 5.36 -4.73
CA GLY A 121 -0.63 4.42 -5.66
C GLY A 121 -1.26 5.14 -6.85
N GLN A 122 -0.85 4.80 -8.07
CA GLN A 122 -1.38 5.40 -9.28
C GLN A 122 -2.67 4.71 -9.75
N VAL A 123 -3.74 5.48 -9.93
CA VAL A 123 -4.99 4.97 -10.50
C VAL A 123 -5.12 5.45 -11.93
N ASN A 124 -5.01 4.52 -12.89
CA ASN A 124 -5.20 4.76 -14.31
C ASN A 124 -6.65 4.47 -14.73
N ILE A 125 -7.11 5.16 -15.77
CA ILE A 125 -8.43 4.91 -16.36
C ILE A 125 -8.26 4.04 -17.59
N LYS A 126 -8.97 2.92 -17.60
CA LYS A 126 -9.11 2.03 -18.74
C LYS A 126 -9.67 2.79 -19.94
N GLY A 127 -8.96 2.71 -21.06
CA GLY A 127 -9.35 3.28 -22.33
C GLY A 127 -9.64 2.21 -23.38
N ILE A 128 -9.99 2.68 -24.57
CA ILE A 128 -10.08 1.85 -25.77
C ILE A 128 -8.64 1.58 -26.24
N PRO A 129 -8.25 0.31 -26.47
CA PRO A 129 -6.95 0.00 -27.04
C PRO A 129 -6.73 0.72 -28.37
N SER A 130 -5.49 1.11 -28.65
CA SER A 130 -5.13 1.71 -29.93
C SER A 130 -5.29 0.70 -31.07
N ALA A 131 -5.61 1.19 -32.26
CA ALA A 131 -5.67 0.36 -33.45
C ALA A 131 -4.35 -0.41 -33.65
N PRO A 132 -4.41 -1.69 -34.06
CA PRO A 132 -3.22 -2.45 -34.41
C PRO A 132 -2.36 -1.74 -35.46
N VAL A 133 -1.04 -1.89 -35.34
CA VAL A 133 -0.08 -1.33 -36.28
C VAL A 133 0.55 -2.44 -37.14
N SER A 134 1.22 -2.05 -38.22
CA SER A 134 1.92 -2.99 -39.10
C SER A 134 1.04 -4.12 -39.63
N VAL A 135 -0.20 -3.78 -40.04
CA VAL A 135 -1.12 -4.73 -40.65
C VAL A 135 -0.56 -5.16 -42.00
N GLN A 136 -0.36 -6.47 -42.18
CA GLN A 136 0.20 -7.05 -43.39
C GLN A 136 -0.61 -8.27 -43.82
N VAL A 137 -0.69 -8.48 -45.14
CA VAL A 137 -1.27 -9.70 -45.72
C VAL A 137 -0.17 -10.74 -45.87
N LEU A 138 -0.33 -11.87 -45.18
CA LEU A 138 0.62 -12.98 -45.23
C LEU A 138 0.35 -13.91 -46.42
N ASN A 139 -0.91 -14.27 -46.67
CA ASN A 139 -1.28 -15.09 -47.82
C ASN A 139 -2.69 -14.77 -48.36
N ARG A 140 -2.90 -15.11 -49.63
CA ARG A 140 -4.20 -15.02 -50.30
C ARG A 140 -4.49 -16.35 -51.01
N THR A 141 -5.71 -16.85 -50.83
CA THR A 141 -6.26 -18.00 -51.56
C THR A 141 -7.53 -17.58 -52.29
N ALA A 142 -8.11 -18.47 -53.10
CA ALA A 142 -9.36 -18.19 -53.81
C ALA A 142 -10.53 -17.82 -52.88
N HIS A 143 -10.49 -18.21 -51.60
CA HIS A 143 -11.58 -18.02 -50.63
C HIS A 143 -11.13 -17.46 -49.27
N GLY A 144 -9.91 -16.94 -49.16
CA GLY A 144 -9.39 -16.49 -47.87
C GLY A 144 -8.20 -15.57 -47.96
N ILE A 145 -8.07 -14.72 -46.96
CA ILE A 145 -6.92 -13.83 -46.76
C ILE A 145 -6.43 -14.05 -45.33
N ARG A 146 -5.15 -14.35 -45.16
CA ARG A 146 -4.50 -14.36 -43.84
C ARG A 146 -3.75 -13.06 -43.64
N ILE A 147 -4.02 -12.40 -42.52
CA ILE A 147 -3.36 -11.16 -42.12
C ILE A 147 -2.61 -11.33 -40.79
N SER A 148 -1.62 -10.48 -40.57
CA SER A 148 -0.91 -10.33 -39.29
C SER A 148 -0.80 -8.86 -38.91
N TRP A 149 -0.69 -8.58 -37.62
CA TRP A 149 -0.54 -7.22 -37.09
C TRP A 149 0.22 -7.24 -35.77
N VAL A 150 0.68 -6.07 -35.33
CA VAL A 150 1.25 -5.85 -33.99
C VAL A 150 0.19 -5.11 -33.15
N PRO A 151 -0.15 -5.59 -31.94
CA PRO A 151 -1.08 -4.89 -31.05
C PRO A 151 -0.59 -3.47 -30.72
N GLY A 152 -1.52 -2.51 -30.67
CA GLY A 152 -1.24 -1.15 -30.20
C GLY A 152 -1.19 -1.07 -28.67
N PHE A 153 -1.02 0.15 -28.13
CA PHE A 153 -1.14 0.40 -26.69
C PHE A 153 -2.53 -0.04 -26.18
N ASP A 154 -2.54 -0.86 -25.13
CA ASP A 154 -3.75 -1.51 -24.61
C ASP A 154 -4.66 -0.57 -23.80
N ALA A 155 -4.22 0.68 -23.58
CA ALA A 155 -4.91 1.68 -22.79
C ALA A 155 -5.32 1.17 -21.40
N PHE A 156 -4.45 0.37 -20.75
CA PHE A 156 -4.68 -0.23 -19.44
C PHE A 156 -5.85 -1.24 -19.39
N SER A 157 -6.34 -1.66 -20.55
CA SER A 157 -7.42 -2.63 -20.74
C SER A 157 -6.88 -3.90 -21.38
N ALA A 158 -7.18 -5.06 -20.80
CA ALA A 158 -6.78 -6.33 -21.40
C ALA A 158 -7.40 -6.51 -22.81
N LEU A 159 -6.56 -6.90 -23.78
CA LEU A 159 -6.99 -7.19 -25.15
C LEU A 159 -7.70 -8.55 -25.20
N ASN A 160 -9.03 -8.56 -25.29
CA ASN A 160 -9.82 -9.79 -25.28
C ASN A 160 -10.31 -10.26 -26.66
N SER A 161 -10.44 -9.36 -27.64
CA SER A 161 -10.98 -9.68 -28.97
C SER A 161 -10.48 -8.73 -30.04
N CYS A 162 -10.34 -9.21 -31.27
CA CYS A 162 -10.07 -8.41 -32.46
C CYS A 162 -11.14 -8.70 -33.52
N SER A 163 -11.67 -7.65 -34.15
CA SER A 163 -12.64 -7.76 -35.25
C SER A 163 -12.04 -7.17 -36.52
N VAL A 164 -12.13 -7.92 -37.62
CA VAL A 164 -11.78 -7.44 -38.96
C VAL A 164 -13.08 -7.00 -39.64
N GLN A 165 -13.18 -5.74 -40.02
CA GLN A 165 -14.31 -5.18 -40.77
C GLN A 165 -13.90 -4.99 -42.23
N VAL A 166 -14.83 -5.24 -43.15
CA VAL A 166 -14.67 -5.12 -44.61
C VAL A 166 -15.49 -3.95 -45.10
#